data_AF-A0A953X5J1-F1
#
_entry.id   AF-A0A953X5J1-F1
#
_cell.length_a   1.000
_cell.length_b   1.000
_cell.length_c   1.000
_cell.angle_alpha   90.00
_cell.angle_beta   90.00
_cell.angle_gamma   90.00
#
_symmetry.space_group_name_H-M   'P 1'
#
loop_
_entity.id
_entity.type
_entity.pdbx_description
1 polymer ?
#
loop_
_entity_poly.entity_id
_entity_poly.type
_entity_poly.pdbx_seq_one_letter_code
_entity_poly.pdbx_strand_id
1 'polypeptide(L)'
;EKIRTLNAEISEFSTEFSKNLREIQGNIKVAPEDLVGLPDDYVAAHPPGDDGLVTITTDYPDIFPVFTYSPNEALRKELREAALNRAYPENVDALRGLLEKRYDLATTLGYKNWAAYVTEDKMTGSPQVAEDFLKEVEGAARNSADVEYDRLLAKQQEIDPDATSVSDWSASYLSELIRQSDYNLDSQEVRKYFAFTDVRAGIFELVQDLFDVQIEPWENAPVWADDVTAHEMYKDGKLVGRFFLDMHPRDGKFKHAASFPIRFGPTSDGVPVAALLCNFPSGGHETGLMEHDQVETFLHEFGHLIHGMFSGQPDYAALAMDNLEWDFIEAPSQMLENWVWDYDTLAKFAKDADGNTIPRDLVDRMVAARDFGIGLGT
;
A
#
# COMPACT_ATOMS: atom_id res chain seq x y z
N GLU A 1 -1.80 20.22 -33.29
CA GLU A 1 -1.94 18.87 -33.88
C GLU A 1 -0.94 17.87 -33.33
N LYS A 2 0.37 17.96 -33.61
CA LYS A 2 1.38 16.99 -33.13
C LYS A 2 1.31 16.69 -31.61
N ILE A 3 1.29 17.72 -30.77
CA ILE A 3 1.17 17.57 -29.30
C ILE A 3 -0.10 16.82 -28.90
N ARG A 4 -1.24 17.12 -29.56
CA ARG A 4 -2.51 16.45 -29.30
C ARG A 4 -2.44 14.95 -29.62
N THR A 5 -1.84 14.61 -30.76
CA THR A 5 -1.61 13.21 -31.16
C THR A 5 -0.72 12.48 -30.15
N LEU A 6 0.40 13.09 -29.76
CA LEU A 6 1.32 12.49 -28.77
C LEU A 6 0.64 12.25 -27.43
N ASN A 7 -0.14 13.21 -26.93
CA ASN A 7 -0.91 13.04 -25.69
C ASN A 7 -1.94 11.89 -25.78
N ALA A 8 -2.60 11.75 -26.94
CA ALA A 8 -3.53 10.64 -27.16
C ALA A 8 -2.82 9.28 -27.15
N GLU A 9 -1.68 9.16 -27.86
CA GLU A 9 -0.87 7.94 -27.89
C GLU A 9 -0.30 7.59 -26.50
N ILE A 10 0.19 8.58 -25.74
CA ILE A 10 0.64 8.39 -24.35
C ILE A 10 -0.50 7.84 -23.49
N SER A 11 -1.71 8.40 -23.64
CA SER A 11 -2.88 7.96 -22.88
C SER A 11 -3.29 6.54 -23.25
N GLU A 12 -3.22 6.20 -24.54
CA GLU A 12 -3.50 4.86 -25.06
C GLU A 12 -2.54 3.82 -24.47
N PHE A 13 -1.22 4.04 -24.60
CA PHE A 13 -0.21 3.12 -24.05
C PHE A 13 -0.29 3.00 -22.52
N SER A 14 -0.54 4.11 -21.82
CA SER A 14 -0.70 4.08 -20.35
C SER A 14 -1.93 3.27 -19.93
N THR A 15 -3.02 3.40 -20.67
CA THR A 15 -4.28 2.66 -20.43
C THR A 15 -4.10 1.19 -20.73
N GLU A 16 -3.45 0.85 -21.86
CA GLU A 16 -3.13 -0.52 -22.25
C GLU A 16 -2.25 -1.21 -21.19
N PHE A 17 -1.16 -0.56 -20.80
CA PHE A 17 -0.24 -1.08 -19.79
C PHE A 17 -0.97 -1.41 -18.47
N SER A 18 -1.80 -0.47 -18.01
CA SER A 18 -2.57 -0.61 -16.76
C SER A 18 -3.68 -1.67 -16.89
N LYS A 19 -4.31 -1.77 -18.06
CA LYS A 19 -5.35 -2.77 -18.35
C LYS A 19 -4.77 -4.18 -18.30
N ASN A 20 -3.64 -4.41 -18.96
CA ASN A 20 -2.97 -5.70 -18.98
C ASN A 20 -2.60 -6.17 -17.57
N LEU A 21 -2.10 -5.27 -16.70
CA LEU A 21 -1.80 -5.62 -15.29
C LEU A 21 -3.04 -6.01 -14.47
N ARG A 22 -4.22 -5.47 -14.81
CA ARG A 22 -5.48 -5.81 -14.15
C ARG A 22 -6.08 -7.13 -14.67
N GLU A 23 -5.95 -7.40 -15.97
CA GLU A 23 -6.58 -8.56 -16.61
C GLU A 23 -5.69 -9.82 -16.57
N ILE A 24 -4.37 -9.67 -16.57
CA ILE A 24 -3.40 -10.77 -16.56
C ILE A 24 -2.89 -10.98 -15.14
N GLN A 25 -3.74 -11.60 -14.31
CA GLN A 25 -3.40 -11.96 -12.93
C GLN A 25 -2.52 -13.21 -12.90
N GLY A 26 -1.38 -13.12 -12.20
CA GLY A 26 -0.58 -14.31 -11.89
C GLY A 26 -1.23 -15.12 -10.78
N ASN A 27 -1.15 -16.44 -10.89
CA ASN A 27 -1.45 -17.37 -9.80
C ASN A 27 -0.57 -18.61 -9.94
N ILE A 28 -0.42 -19.34 -8.84
CA ILE A 28 0.21 -20.65 -8.78
C ILE A 28 -0.75 -21.65 -8.13
N LYS A 29 -0.53 -22.93 -8.36
CA LYS A 29 -1.27 -24.02 -7.71
C LYS A 29 -0.33 -24.87 -6.89
N VAL A 30 -0.61 -25.00 -5.61
CA VAL A 30 0.25 -25.73 -4.65
C VAL A 30 -0.54 -26.78 -3.90
N ALA A 31 0.16 -27.74 -3.29
CA ALA A 31 -0.48 -28.74 -2.47
C ALA A 31 -0.87 -28.12 -1.11
N PRO A 32 -1.94 -28.56 -0.44
CA PRO A 32 -2.34 -28.02 0.86
C PRO A 32 -1.22 -28.08 1.92
N GLU A 33 -0.36 -29.10 1.85
CA GLU A 33 0.82 -29.25 2.70
C GLU A 33 1.91 -28.18 2.48
N ASP A 34 1.91 -27.48 1.35
CA ASP A 34 2.86 -26.39 1.08
C ASP A 34 2.53 -25.10 1.87
N LEU A 35 1.34 -25.03 2.47
CA LEU A 35 0.87 -23.89 3.27
C LEU A 35 1.33 -23.91 4.73
N VAL A 36 2.14 -24.89 5.13
CA VAL A 36 2.67 -24.98 6.50
C VAL A 36 3.41 -23.69 6.88
N GLY A 37 3.13 -23.16 8.08
CA GLY A 37 3.72 -21.93 8.61
C GLY A 37 2.93 -20.67 8.31
N LEU A 38 1.97 -20.72 7.38
CA LEU A 38 1.04 -19.61 7.13
C LEU A 38 -0.01 -19.52 8.26
N PRO A 39 -0.58 -18.33 8.50
CA PRO A 39 -1.64 -18.14 9.49
C PRO A 39 -2.87 -19.04 9.24
N ASP A 40 -3.52 -19.50 10.32
CA ASP A 40 -4.68 -20.40 10.22
C ASP A 40 -5.86 -19.80 9.42
N ASP A 41 -6.10 -18.49 9.57
CA ASP A 41 -7.11 -17.75 8.82
C ASP A 41 -6.76 -17.65 7.33
N TYR A 42 -5.47 -17.54 6.99
CA TYR A 42 -5.01 -17.60 5.61
C TYR A 42 -5.29 -18.98 5.00
N VAL A 43 -4.93 -20.06 5.69
CA VAL A 43 -5.16 -21.44 5.21
C VAL A 43 -6.65 -21.72 5.06
N ALA A 44 -7.48 -21.26 6.00
CA ALA A 44 -8.93 -21.41 5.95
C ALA A 44 -9.57 -20.65 4.77
N ALA A 45 -9.03 -19.48 4.42
CA ALA A 45 -9.49 -18.68 3.28
C ALA A 45 -9.09 -19.27 1.91
N HIS A 46 -8.16 -20.24 1.88
CA HIS A 46 -7.63 -20.85 0.67
C HIS A 46 -7.92 -22.37 0.62
N PRO A 47 -9.21 -22.79 0.54
CA PRO A 47 -9.55 -24.20 0.47
C PRO A 47 -9.04 -24.83 -0.85
N PRO A 48 -8.71 -26.13 -0.85
CA PRO A 48 -8.37 -26.84 -2.08
C PRO A 48 -9.55 -26.85 -3.06
N GLY A 49 -9.25 -26.67 -4.35
CA GLY A 49 -10.22 -26.79 -5.43
C GLY A 49 -10.57 -28.25 -5.76
N ASP A 50 -11.36 -28.43 -6.82
CA ASP A 50 -11.78 -29.76 -7.29
C ASP A 50 -10.62 -30.68 -7.71
N ASP A 51 -9.45 -30.10 -8.05
CA ASP A 51 -8.22 -30.81 -8.37
C ASP A 51 -7.36 -31.15 -7.14
N GLY A 52 -7.82 -30.80 -5.94
CA GLY A 52 -7.13 -31.02 -4.67
C GLY A 52 -5.98 -30.04 -4.40
N LEU A 53 -5.79 -29.02 -5.26
CA LEU A 53 -4.74 -28.02 -5.11
C LEU A 53 -5.31 -26.70 -4.60
N VAL A 54 -4.48 -25.94 -3.90
CA VAL A 54 -4.78 -24.59 -3.46
C VAL A 54 -4.26 -23.60 -4.50
N THR A 55 -5.11 -22.66 -4.91
CA THR A 55 -4.71 -21.56 -5.81
C THR A 55 -4.27 -20.37 -4.96
N ILE A 56 -3.05 -19.90 -5.15
CA ILE A 56 -2.52 -18.69 -4.52
C ILE A 56 -2.33 -17.66 -5.62
N THR A 57 -2.96 -16.49 -5.48
CA THR A 57 -2.84 -15.44 -6.48
C THR A 57 -1.65 -14.52 -6.21
N THR A 58 -1.35 -13.66 -7.18
CA THR A 58 -0.32 -12.61 -7.06
C THR A 58 -0.86 -11.31 -6.48
N ASP A 59 -2.09 -11.30 -5.97
CA ASP A 59 -2.66 -10.14 -5.29
C ASP A 59 -2.05 -10.00 -3.89
N TYR A 60 -1.99 -8.76 -3.39
CA TYR A 60 -1.35 -8.43 -2.11
C TYR A 60 -1.80 -9.27 -0.91
N PRO A 61 -3.09 -9.57 -0.71
CA PRO A 61 -3.54 -10.41 0.40
C PRO A 61 -2.97 -11.84 0.36
N ASP A 62 -2.64 -12.33 -0.84
CA ASP A 62 -2.15 -13.69 -1.03
C ASP A 62 -0.63 -13.74 -0.95
N ILE A 63 0.07 -12.77 -1.57
CA ILE A 63 1.53 -12.82 -1.72
C ILE A 63 2.27 -12.46 -0.43
N PHE A 64 1.80 -11.45 0.31
CA PHE A 64 2.56 -10.93 1.45
C PHE A 64 2.63 -11.94 2.61
N PRO A 65 1.56 -12.66 2.97
CA PRO A 65 1.66 -13.73 3.97
C PRO A 65 2.64 -14.84 3.56
N VAL A 66 2.67 -15.22 2.27
CA VAL A 66 3.62 -16.23 1.76
C VAL A 66 5.06 -15.74 1.89
N PHE A 67 5.36 -14.52 1.47
CA PHE A 67 6.72 -13.98 1.57
C PHE A 67 7.17 -13.75 3.01
N THR A 68 6.25 -13.49 3.92
CA THR A 68 6.56 -13.18 5.32
C THR A 68 6.70 -14.46 6.17
N TYR A 69 5.78 -15.41 6.00
CA TYR A 69 5.62 -16.52 6.95
C TYR A 69 5.98 -17.90 6.40
N SER A 70 5.93 -18.11 5.08
CA SER A 70 6.15 -19.46 4.55
C SER A 70 7.61 -19.86 4.69
N PRO A 71 7.94 -21.01 5.33
CA PRO A 71 9.30 -21.55 5.34
C PRO A 71 9.66 -22.22 4.00
N ASN A 72 8.70 -22.50 3.13
CA ASN A 72 8.93 -23.17 1.85
C ASN A 72 9.52 -22.20 0.80
N GLU A 73 10.84 -22.28 0.59
CA GLU A 73 11.53 -21.42 -0.37
C GLU A 73 11.07 -21.61 -1.82
N ALA A 74 10.74 -22.84 -2.22
CA ALA A 74 10.27 -23.11 -3.58
C ALA A 74 8.93 -22.40 -3.85
N LEU A 75 8.01 -22.44 -2.88
CA LEU A 75 6.75 -21.70 -2.93
C LEU A 75 7.00 -20.18 -3.03
N ARG A 76 7.84 -19.61 -2.15
CA ARG A 76 8.15 -18.16 -2.21
C ARG A 76 8.77 -17.78 -3.56
N LYS A 77 9.67 -18.60 -4.09
CA LYS A 77 10.32 -18.37 -5.39
C LYS A 77 9.31 -18.41 -6.54
N GLU A 78 8.50 -19.45 -6.64
CA GLU A 78 7.52 -19.62 -7.72
C GLU A 78 6.51 -18.47 -7.72
N LEU A 79 6.03 -18.08 -6.52
CA LEU A 79 5.10 -16.97 -6.39
C LEU A 79 5.74 -15.62 -6.75
N ARG A 80 7.00 -15.39 -6.37
CA ARG A 80 7.74 -14.18 -6.74
C ARG A 80 7.95 -14.10 -8.25
N GLU A 81 8.34 -15.20 -8.88
CA GLU A 81 8.50 -15.28 -10.33
C GLU A 81 7.17 -15.03 -11.05
N ALA A 82 6.06 -15.62 -10.58
CA ALA A 82 4.72 -15.34 -11.11
C ALA A 82 4.34 -13.86 -10.98
N ALA A 83 4.63 -13.23 -9.84
CA ALA A 83 4.32 -11.83 -9.59
C ALA A 83 5.14 -10.86 -10.47
N LEU A 84 6.45 -11.10 -10.62
CA LEU A 84 7.34 -10.25 -11.41
C LEU A 84 7.17 -10.41 -12.93
N ASN A 85 6.55 -11.51 -13.37
CA ASN A 85 6.25 -11.76 -14.79
C ASN A 85 4.79 -11.44 -15.18
N ARG A 86 4.04 -10.74 -14.33
CA ARG A 86 2.67 -10.29 -14.67
C ARG A 86 2.67 -9.42 -15.93
N ALA A 87 1.76 -9.74 -16.85
CA ALA A 87 1.62 -9.06 -18.14
C ALA A 87 2.91 -9.05 -18.99
N TYR A 88 3.85 -9.97 -18.76
CA TYR A 88 4.95 -10.20 -19.67
C TYR A 88 4.58 -11.32 -20.66
N PRO A 89 4.82 -11.13 -21.98
CA PRO A 89 5.47 -9.99 -22.62
C PRO A 89 4.55 -8.84 -23.06
N GLU A 90 3.24 -8.92 -22.82
CA GLU A 90 2.22 -7.99 -23.35
C GLU A 90 2.53 -6.51 -23.05
N ASN A 91 3.10 -6.21 -21.88
CA ASN A 91 3.42 -4.85 -21.46
C ASN A 91 4.75 -4.32 -21.99
N VAL A 92 5.59 -5.15 -22.62
CA VAL A 92 6.90 -4.71 -23.13
C VAL A 92 6.74 -3.65 -24.22
N ASP A 93 5.83 -3.89 -25.18
CA ASP A 93 5.62 -2.96 -26.29
C ASP A 93 4.84 -1.71 -25.86
N ALA A 94 3.86 -1.85 -24.96
CA ALA A 94 3.15 -0.70 -24.38
C ALA A 94 4.10 0.23 -23.61
N LEU A 95 5.01 -0.33 -22.80
CA LEU A 95 6.03 0.47 -22.08
C LEU A 95 7.00 1.15 -23.05
N ARG A 96 7.48 0.43 -24.07
CA ARG A 96 8.38 1.01 -25.09
C ARG A 96 7.69 2.18 -25.80
N GLY A 97 6.46 1.98 -26.27
CA GLY A 97 5.66 3.02 -26.91
C GLY A 97 5.49 4.23 -25.99
N LEU A 98 5.14 4.02 -24.72
CA LEU A 98 5.00 5.09 -23.74
C LEU A 98 6.28 5.92 -23.57
N LEU A 99 7.45 5.27 -23.45
CA LEU A 99 8.74 5.94 -23.29
C LEU A 99 9.12 6.75 -24.54
N GLU A 100 8.93 6.19 -25.73
CA GLU A 100 9.19 6.86 -27.01
C GLU A 100 8.29 8.10 -27.17
N LYS A 101 6.98 7.98 -26.90
CA LYS A 101 6.05 9.11 -27.04
C LYS A 101 6.27 10.20 -26.00
N ARG A 102 6.64 9.84 -24.78
CA ARG A 102 7.04 10.81 -23.74
C ARG A 102 8.29 11.60 -24.15
N TYR A 103 9.28 10.94 -24.75
CA TYR A 103 10.45 11.63 -25.28
C TYR A 103 10.11 12.57 -26.44
N ASP A 104 9.29 12.10 -27.40
CA ASP A 104 8.83 12.92 -28.53
C ASP A 104 8.02 14.14 -28.08
N LEU A 105 7.18 13.99 -27.06
CA LEU A 105 6.40 15.09 -26.49
C LEU A 105 7.32 16.14 -25.85
N ALA A 106 8.21 15.72 -24.95
CA ALA A 106 9.11 16.61 -24.26
C ALA A 106 10.00 17.40 -25.23
N THR A 107 10.58 16.73 -26.22
CA THR A 107 11.41 17.38 -27.24
C THR A 107 10.62 18.31 -28.17
N THR A 108 9.36 17.96 -28.47
CA THR A 108 8.45 18.84 -29.24
C THR A 108 8.12 20.13 -28.47
N LEU A 109 8.06 20.07 -27.14
CA LEU A 109 7.83 21.22 -26.27
C LEU A 109 9.10 22.03 -25.97
N GLY A 110 10.28 21.58 -26.44
CA GLY A 110 11.55 22.28 -26.27
C GLY A 110 12.39 21.82 -25.07
N TYR A 111 11.97 20.77 -24.35
CA TYR A 111 12.73 20.18 -23.25
C TYR A 111 13.75 19.16 -23.77
N LYS A 112 14.80 18.91 -22.98
CA LYS A 112 15.86 17.95 -23.33
C LYS A 112 15.36 16.50 -23.38
N ASN A 113 14.47 16.14 -22.46
CA ASN A 113 13.92 14.79 -22.28
C ASN A 113 12.66 14.86 -21.39
N TRP A 114 11.98 13.73 -21.21
CA TRP A 114 10.79 13.63 -20.38
C TRP A 114 11.02 14.05 -18.92
N ALA A 115 12.15 13.69 -18.33
CA ALA A 115 12.47 14.04 -16.94
C ALA A 115 12.51 15.56 -16.74
N ALA A 116 13.15 16.30 -17.66
CA ALA A 116 13.19 17.76 -17.62
C ALA A 116 11.81 18.41 -17.76
N TYR A 117 10.91 17.79 -18.53
CA TYR A 117 9.52 18.27 -18.67
C TYR A 117 8.71 17.98 -17.41
N VAL A 118 8.74 16.75 -16.90
CA VAL A 118 7.86 16.30 -15.82
C VAL A 118 8.25 16.80 -14.43
N THR A 119 9.48 17.32 -14.25
CA THR A 119 9.93 17.89 -12.97
C THR A 119 9.73 19.39 -12.88
N GLU A 120 9.39 20.10 -13.97
CA GLU A 120 9.32 21.57 -13.98
C GLU A 120 8.27 22.12 -13.01
N ASP A 121 7.14 21.44 -12.89
CA ASP A 121 6.02 21.77 -12.01
C ASP A 121 6.06 21.04 -10.66
N LYS A 122 7.17 20.36 -10.37
CA LYS A 122 7.40 19.64 -9.11
C LYS A 122 8.22 20.47 -8.14
N MET A 123 8.15 20.16 -6.84
CA MET A 123 8.98 20.82 -5.82
C MET A 123 10.48 20.61 -6.08
N THR A 124 10.85 19.46 -6.64
CA THR A 124 12.20 19.14 -7.13
C THR A 124 12.68 20.07 -8.25
N GLY A 125 11.79 20.57 -9.12
CA GLY A 125 12.05 21.56 -10.17
C GLY A 125 12.95 21.11 -11.33
N SER A 126 13.80 20.08 -11.16
CA SER A 126 14.70 19.59 -12.20
C SER A 126 15.14 18.15 -11.97
N PRO A 127 15.52 17.40 -13.03
CA PRO A 127 16.04 16.05 -12.88
C PRO A 127 17.40 16.01 -12.15
N GLN A 128 18.20 17.08 -12.20
CA GLN A 128 19.49 17.12 -11.50
C GLN A 128 19.30 17.16 -9.98
N VAL A 129 18.34 17.96 -9.51
CA VAL A 129 18.01 18.03 -8.07
C VAL A 129 17.52 16.67 -7.57
N ALA A 130 16.67 15.99 -8.34
CA ALA A 130 16.22 14.63 -8.00
C ALA A 130 17.40 13.63 -7.97
N GLU A 131 18.30 13.67 -8.95
CA GLU A 131 19.48 12.79 -8.99
C GLU A 131 20.45 13.05 -7.83
N ASP A 132 20.69 14.31 -7.49
CA ASP A 132 21.57 14.68 -6.38
C ASP A 132 20.98 14.26 -5.03
N PHE A 133 19.66 14.47 -4.85
CA PHE A 133 18.94 14.00 -3.66
C PHE A 133 19.02 12.47 -3.51
N LEU A 134 18.79 11.70 -4.59
CA LEU A 134 18.89 10.24 -4.54
C LEU A 134 20.30 9.77 -4.16
N LYS A 135 21.35 10.45 -4.61
CA LYS A 135 22.74 10.13 -4.20
C LYS A 135 23.01 10.46 -2.75
N GLU A 136 22.44 11.54 -2.22
CA GLU A 136 22.54 11.89 -0.79
C GLU A 136 21.86 10.83 0.07
N VAL A 137 20.65 10.42 -0.32
CA VAL A 137 19.90 9.33 0.33
C VAL A 137 20.66 8.01 0.26
N GLU A 138 21.17 7.62 -0.90
CA GLU A 138 22.01 6.44 -1.09
C GLU A 138 23.23 6.47 -0.16
N GLY A 139 23.94 7.61 -0.12
CA GLY A 139 25.11 7.79 0.74
C GLY A 139 24.79 7.70 2.22
N ALA A 140 23.63 8.20 2.64
CA ALA A 140 23.16 8.14 4.03
C ALA A 140 22.72 6.72 4.44
N ALA A 141 22.06 5.99 3.55
CA ALA A 141 21.53 4.65 3.82
C ALA A 141 22.58 3.53 3.69
N ARG A 142 23.63 3.72 2.86
CA ARG A 142 24.59 2.67 2.48
C ARG A 142 25.11 1.83 3.64
N ASN A 143 25.59 2.47 4.71
CA ASN A 143 26.14 1.74 5.85
C ASN A 143 25.07 0.90 6.58
N SER A 144 23.86 1.43 6.73
CA SER A 144 22.75 0.68 7.33
C SER A 144 22.33 -0.48 6.43
N ALA A 145 22.24 -0.26 5.12
CA ALA A 145 21.93 -1.30 4.13
C ALA A 145 22.93 -2.46 4.17
N ASP A 146 24.23 -2.16 4.23
CA ASP A 146 25.29 -3.17 4.30
C ASP A 146 25.17 -4.01 5.58
N VAL A 147 24.95 -3.36 6.74
CA VAL A 147 24.76 -4.06 8.03
C VAL A 147 23.49 -4.93 8.03
N GLU A 148 22.40 -4.43 7.47
CA GLU A 148 21.14 -5.19 7.38
C GLU A 148 21.26 -6.37 6.42
N TYR A 149 21.93 -6.20 5.28
CA TYR A 149 22.19 -7.28 4.34
C TYR A 149 23.06 -8.37 4.97
N ASP A 150 24.13 -8.00 5.70
CA ASP A 150 24.98 -8.95 6.42
C ASP A 150 24.17 -9.75 7.46
N ARG A 151 23.20 -9.12 8.13
CA ARG A 151 22.29 -9.82 9.05
C ARG A 151 21.38 -10.80 8.33
N LEU A 152 20.80 -10.41 7.18
CA LEU A 152 19.99 -11.31 6.36
C LEU A 152 20.81 -12.49 5.84
N LEU A 153 22.05 -12.25 5.38
CA LEU A 153 22.93 -13.31 4.90
C LEU A 153 23.32 -14.25 6.03
N ALA A 154 23.65 -13.74 7.22
CA ALA A 154 23.92 -14.56 8.39
C ALA A 154 22.70 -15.42 8.76
N LYS A 155 21.48 -14.85 8.72
CA LYS A 155 20.25 -15.60 8.98
C LYS A 155 20.00 -16.68 7.91
N GLN A 156 20.26 -16.38 6.64
CA GLN A 156 20.20 -17.37 5.56
C GLN A 156 21.22 -18.50 5.78
N GLN A 157 22.41 -18.20 6.28
CA GLN A 157 23.46 -19.19 6.56
C GLN A 157 23.14 -20.12 7.75
N GLU A 158 22.24 -19.72 8.65
CA GLU A 158 21.68 -20.62 9.66
C GLU A 158 20.79 -21.71 9.03
N ILE A 159 20.18 -21.44 7.87
CA ILE A 159 19.30 -22.36 7.13
C ILE A 159 20.11 -23.18 6.11
N ASP A 160 20.96 -22.50 5.34
CA ASP A 160 21.87 -23.08 4.34
C ASP A 160 23.30 -22.56 4.56
N PRO A 161 24.18 -23.32 5.25
CA PRO A 161 25.54 -22.89 5.58
C PRO A 161 26.41 -22.52 4.37
N ASP A 162 26.06 -22.97 3.16
CA ASP A 162 26.79 -22.67 1.93
C ASP A 162 26.25 -21.42 1.20
N ALA A 163 25.24 -20.74 1.75
CA ALA A 163 24.65 -19.54 1.16
C ALA A 163 25.66 -18.39 1.08
N THR A 164 25.72 -17.75 -0.10
CA THR A 164 26.63 -16.62 -0.39
C THR A 164 25.89 -15.33 -0.73
N SER A 165 24.57 -15.39 -0.85
CA SER A 165 23.70 -14.24 -1.11
C SER A 165 22.30 -14.49 -0.56
N VAL A 166 21.53 -13.41 -0.44
CA VAL A 166 20.11 -13.45 -0.10
C VAL A 166 19.31 -13.28 -1.39
N SER A 167 18.38 -14.20 -1.65
CA SER A 167 17.48 -14.11 -2.80
C SER A 167 16.32 -13.16 -2.52
N ASP A 168 15.80 -12.52 -3.56
CA ASP A 168 14.69 -11.55 -3.48
C ASP A 168 13.40 -12.14 -2.86
N TRP A 169 13.12 -13.43 -3.07
CA TRP A 169 11.99 -14.15 -2.46
C TRP A 169 12.25 -14.62 -1.02
N SER A 170 13.46 -14.43 -0.48
CA SER A 170 13.80 -14.81 0.89
C SER A 170 13.96 -13.62 1.83
N ALA A 171 14.16 -12.40 1.32
CA ALA A 171 14.39 -11.21 2.14
C ALA A 171 13.30 -10.98 3.21
N SER A 172 12.02 -10.96 2.83
CA SER A 172 10.91 -10.74 3.78
C SER A 172 10.81 -11.84 4.85
N TYR A 173 10.97 -13.11 4.47
CA TYR A 173 10.94 -14.24 5.40
C TYR A 173 12.11 -14.19 6.40
N LEU A 174 13.32 -13.91 5.91
CA LEU A 174 14.50 -13.75 6.76
C LEU A 174 14.36 -12.55 7.70
N SER A 175 13.76 -11.45 7.23
CA SER A 175 13.46 -10.30 8.07
C SER A 175 12.49 -10.65 9.20
N GLU A 176 11.45 -11.45 8.93
CA GLU A 176 10.55 -11.95 9.97
C GLU A 176 11.28 -12.85 10.98
N LEU A 177 12.14 -13.75 10.52
CA LEU A 177 12.96 -14.57 11.43
C LEU A 177 13.89 -13.72 12.31
N ILE A 178 14.45 -12.63 11.77
CA ILE A 178 15.28 -11.68 12.53
C ILE A 178 14.42 -10.90 13.54
N ARG A 179 13.22 -10.47 13.18
CA ARG A 179 12.27 -9.85 14.13
C ARG A 179 11.99 -10.79 15.30
N GLN A 180 11.74 -12.06 15.01
CA GLN A 180 11.52 -13.08 16.03
C GLN A 180 12.76 -13.32 16.91
N SER A 181 13.95 -13.47 16.32
CA SER A 181 15.15 -13.82 17.11
C SER A 181 15.77 -12.64 17.86
N ASP A 182 15.83 -11.47 17.22
CA ASP A 182 16.63 -10.34 17.71
C ASP A 182 15.78 -9.32 18.48
N TYR A 183 14.50 -9.21 18.12
CA TYR A 183 13.56 -8.27 18.75
C TYR A 183 12.48 -8.99 19.58
N ASN A 184 12.50 -10.33 19.59
CA ASN A 184 11.46 -11.15 20.20
C ASN A 184 10.06 -10.75 19.68
N LEU A 185 9.92 -10.45 18.38
CA LEU A 185 8.68 -9.94 17.81
C LEU A 185 8.16 -10.91 16.75
N ASP A 186 6.98 -11.48 17.00
CA ASP A 186 6.26 -12.35 16.06
C ASP A 186 5.12 -11.57 15.42
N SER A 187 5.18 -11.36 14.11
CA SER A 187 4.15 -10.60 13.39
C SER A 187 2.78 -11.31 13.43
N GLN A 188 2.75 -12.64 13.56
CA GLN A 188 1.50 -13.39 13.77
C GLN A 188 0.90 -13.18 15.17
N GLU A 189 1.72 -12.87 16.18
CA GLU A 189 1.21 -12.43 17.49
C GLU A 189 0.62 -11.02 17.40
N VAL A 190 1.34 -10.10 16.74
CA VAL A 190 0.95 -8.70 16.59
C VAL A 190 -0.40 -8.56 15.87
N ARG A 191 -0.59 -9.24 14.73
CA ARG A 191 -1.82 -9.11 13.93
C ARG A 191 -3.10 -9.52 14.66
N LYS A 192 -3.01 -10.34 15.71
CA LYS A 192 -4.17 -10.74 16.53
C LYS A 192 -4.89 -9.55 17.18
N TYR A 193 -4.17 -8.44 17.36
CA TYR A 193 -4.70 -7.21 17.95
C TYR A 193 -5.38 -6.28 16.92
N PHE A 194 -5.33 -6.61 15.63
CA PHE A 194 -5.72 -5.71 14.55
C PHE A 194 -6.86 -6.28 13.70
N ALA A 195 -8.01 -6.52 14.30
CA ALA A 195 -9.21 -6.81 13.51
C ALA A 195 -9.64 -5.56 12.73
N PHE A 196 -9.96 -5.71 11.43
CA PHE A 196 -10.33 -4.61 10.54
C PHE A 196 -11.44 -3.71 11.11
N THR A 197 -12.44 -4.31 11.75
CA THR A 197 -13.56 -3.56 12.36
C THR A 197 -13.10 -2.62 13.47
N ASP A 198 -12.17 -3.06 14.32
CA ASP A 198 -11.58 -2.24 15.38
C ASP A 198 -10.60 -1.21 14.83
N VAL A 199 -9.74 -1.61 13.88
CA VAL A 199 -8.80 -0.71 13.19
C VAL A 199 -9.54 0.46 12.53
N ARG A 200 -10.63 0.17 11.79
CA ARG A 200 -11.46 1.20 11.15
C ARG A 200 -12.04 2.16 12.19
N ALA A 201 -12.60 1.63 13.29
CA ALA A 201 -13.17 2.46 14.35
C ALA A 201 -12.09 3.32 15.01
N GLY A 202 -10.90 2.76 15.25
CA GLY A 202 -9.75 3.45 15.82
C GLY A 202 -9.20 4.57 14.92
N ILE A 203 -9.08 4.32 13.61
CA ILE A 203 -8.68 5.36 12.64
C ILE A 203 -9.72 6.48 12.60
N PHE A 204 -11.02 6.15 12.64
CA PHE A 204 -12.06 7.17 12.70
C PHE A 204 -11.95 7.99 13.98
N GLU A 205 -11.77 7.35 15.14
CA GLU A 205 -11.58 8.06 16.41
C GLU A 205 -10.34 8.97 16.38
N LEU A 206 -9.21 8.46 15.90
CA LEU A 206 -7.97 9.20 15.75
C LEU A 206 -8.15 10.46 14.90
N VAL A 207 -8.78 10.32 13.74
CA VAL A 207 -9.02 11.44 12.82
C VAL A 207 -9.98 12.46 13.42
N GLN A 208 -11.05 12.00 14.07
CA GLN A 208 -12.01 12.89 14.72
C GLN A 208 -11.33 13.72 15.82
N ASP A 209 -10.43 13.12 16.59
CA ASP A 209 -9.62 13.80 17.62
C ASP A 209 -8.62 14.78 17.01
N LEU A 210 -7.81 14.34 16.03
CA LEU A 210 -6.76 15.17 15.42
C LEU A 210 -7.30 16.39 14.66
N PHE A 211 -8.42 16.23 13.95
CA PHE A 211 -8.94 17.24 13.03
C PHE A 211 -10.19 17.96 13.53
N ASP A 212 -10.69 17.59 14.71
CA ASP A 212 -11.93 18.10 15.30
C ASP A 212 -13.10 17.97 14.32
N VAL A 213 -13.35 16.73 13.90
CA VAL A 213 -14.42 16.35 12.98
C VAL A 213 -15.30 15.24 13.56
N GLN A 214 -16.45 15.03 12.94
CA GLN A 214 -17.35 13.91 13.23
C GLN A 214 -17.55 13.11 11.95
N ILE A 215 -17.46 11.79 12.03
CA ILE A 215 -17.70 10.88 10.91
C ILE A 215 -18.99 10.11 11.19
N GLU A 216 -19.96 10.25 10.30
CA GLU A 216 -21.28 9.65 10.42
C GLU A 216 -21.62 8.81 9.18
N PRO A 217 -22.45 7.76 9.28
CA PRO A 217 -22.92 7.01 8.12
C PRO A 217 -23.69 7.90 7.13
N TRP A 218 -23.36 7.79 5.84
CA TRP A 218 -24.13 8.44 4.78
C TRP A 218 -25.33 7.57 4.40
N GLU A 219 -26.44 7.76 5.11
CA GLU A 219 -27.66 6.98 4.94
C GLU A 219 -28.21 7.04 3.50
N ASN A 220 -28.52 5.86 2.93
CA ASN A 220 -29.04 5.67 1.56
C ASN A 220 -28.12 6.16 0.43
N ALA A 221 -26.81 6.28 0.66
CA ALA A 221 -25.86 6.54 -0.41
C ALA A 221 -25.88 5.41 -1.46
N PRO A 222 -25.92 5.72 -2.76
CA PRO A 222 -25.76 4.70 -3.79
C PRO A 222 -24.32 4.19 -3.77
N VAL A 223 -24.16 2.89 -3.51
CA VAL A 223 -22.87 2.19 -3.52
C VAL A 223 -22.77 1.26 -4.73
N TRP A 224 -21.55 0.99 -5.20
CA TRP A 224 -21.29 0.14 -6.36
C TRP A 224 -21.07 -1.34 -6.03
N ALA A 225 -20.93 -1.69 -4.75
CA ALA A 225 -20.83 -3.06 -4.26
C ALA A 225 -21.37 -3.14 -2.82
N ASP A 226 -21.80 -4.34 -2.41
CA ASP A 226 -22.51 -4.58 -1.13
C ASP A 226 -21.63 -4.34 0.11
N ASP A 227 -20.32 -4.47 -0.03
CA ASP A 227 -19.32 -4.31 1.01
C ASP A 227 -18.75 -2.87 1.11
N VAL A 228 -19.17 -1.97 0.21
CA VAL A 228 -18.78 -0.57 0.22
C VAL A 228 -19.60 0.18 1.25
N THR A 229 -18.92 0.92 2.13
CA THR A 229 -19.59 1.79 3.12
C THR A 229 -19.43 3.25 2.74
N ALA A 230 -20.43 4.07 3.07
CA ALA A 230 -20.44 5.49 2.74
C ALA A 230 -20.57 6.32 4.03
N HIS A 231 -19.84 7.42 4.09
CA HIS A 231 -19.70 8.25 5.28
C HIS A 231 -19.75 9.74 4.94
N GLU A 232 -20.28 10.53 5.87
CA GLU A 232 -20.29 11.98 5.89
C GLU A 232 -19.31 12.48 6.96
N MET A 233 -18.59 13.56 6.65
CA MET A 233 -17.67 14.21 7.57
C MET A 233 -18.19 15.59 7.92
N TYR A 234 -18.28 15.89 9.21
CA TYR A 234 -18.76 17.16 9.73
C TYR A 234 -17.68 17.87 10.54
N LYS A 235 -17.61 19.20 10.42
CA LYS A 235 -16.80 20.07 11.28
C LYS A 235 -17.68 21.21 11.79
N ASP A 236 -17.72 21.42 13.10
CA ASP A 236 -18.60 22.41 13.74
C ASP A 236 -20.08 22.27 13.32
N GLY A 237 -20.55 21.02 13.16
CA GLY A 237 -21.91 20.71 12.70
C GLY A 237 -22.18 21.01 11.22
N LYS A 238 -21.17 21.36 10.42
CA LYS A 238 -21.27 21.58 8.97
C LYS A 238 -20.69 20.39 8.23
N LEU A 239 -21.43 19.89 7.23
CA LEU A 239 -20.91 18.89 6.31
C LEU A 239 -19.71 19.49 5.56
N VAL A 240 -18.54 18.86 5.68
CA VAL A 240 -17.30 19.27 5.02
C VAL A 240 -16.86 18.30 3.93
N GLY A 241 -17.39 17.07 3.92
CA GLY A 241 -16.95 16.06 2.99
C GLY A 241 -17.81 14.80 3.01
N ARG A 242 -17.70 14.01 1.94
CA ARG A 242 -18.29 12.68 1.83
C ARG A 242 -17.26 11.71 1.30
N PHE A 243 -17.32 10.47 1.76
CA PHE A 243 -16.42 9.46 1.24
C PHE A 243 -17.01 8.06 1.27
N PHE A 244 -16.46 7.22 0.40
CA PHE A 244 -16.71 5.79 0.38
C PHE A 244 -15.46 5.04 0.87
N LEU A 245 -15.67 3.96 1.61
CA LEU A 245 -14.64 2.99 1.94
C LEU A 245 -14.96 1.69 1.21
N ASP A 246 -14.10 1.33 0.26
CA ASP A 246 -14.14 0.09 -0.49
C ASP A 246 -12.91 -0.75 -0.09
N MET A 247 -13.02 -1.51 0.99
CA MET A 247 -11.85 -1.97 1.76
C MET A 247 -11.43 -3.40 1.47
N HIS A 248 -12.27 -4.21 0.82
CA HIS A 248 -12.06 -5.66 0.70
C HIS A 248 -11.81 -6.11 -0.74
N PRO A 249 -10.96 -7.14 -0.95
CA PRO A 249 -10.67 -7.63 -2.29
C PRO A 249 -11.88 -8.30 -2.92
N ARG A 250 -12.05 -8.11 -4.24
CA ARG A 250 -13.00 -8.84 -5.08
C ARG A 250 -12.54 -8.85 -6.54
N ASP A 251 -13.11 -9.75 -7.32
CA ASP A 251 -12.84 -9.86 -8.76
C ASP A 251 -13.12 -8.54 -9.48
N GLY A 252 -12.19 -8.15 -10.37
CA GLY A 252 -12.30 -6.93 -11.16
C GLY A 252 -12.06 -5.60 -10.42
N LYS A 253 -11.83 -5.63 -9.09
CA LYS A 253 -11.48 -4.43 -8.31
C LYS A 253 -10.04 -3.98 -8.54
N PHE A 254 -9.78 -2.68 -8.40
CA PHE A 254 -8.43 -2.13 -8.28
C PHE A 254 -7.64 -2.79 -7.15
N LYS A 255 -6.41 -3.23 -7.45
CA LYS A 255 -5.64 -4.16 -6.62
C LYS A 255 -4.66 -3.50 -5.64
N HIS A 256 -4.45 -2.20 -5.74
CA HIS A 256 -3.61 -1.44 -4.81
C HIS A 256 -4.46 -0.67 -3.80
N ALA A 257 -3.81 -0.07 -2.81
CA ALA A 257 -4.40 0.95 -1.96
C ALA A 257 -4.36 2.30 -2.71
N ALA A 258 -5.44 3.08 -2.66
CA ALA A 258 -5.48 4.44 -3.20
C ALA A 258 -6.73 5.20 -2.74
N SER A 259 -6.59 6.50 -2.54
CA SER A 259 -7.69 7.47 -2.46
C SER A 259 -7.97 8.09 -3.84
N PHE A 260 -9.22 7.97 -4.31
CA PHE A 260 -9.67 8.52 -5.58
C PHE A 260 -10.62 9.71 -5.39
N PRO A 261 -10.35 10.87 -6.03
CA PRO A 261 -11.32 11.94 -6.10
C PRO A 261 -12.53 11.52 -6.95
N ILE A 262 -13.74 11.69 -6.42
CA ILE A 262 -14.99 11.59 -7.20
C ILE A 262 -15.45 12.99 -7.61
N ARG A 263 -15.36 13.95 -6.69
CA ARG A 263 -15.78 15.33 -6.92
C ARG A 263 -14.98 16.28 -6.04
N PHE A 264 -14.11 17.09 -6.65
CA PHE A 264 -13.46 18.24 -6.03
C PHE A 264 -13.73 19.53 -6.82
N GLY A 265 -13.56 20.67 -6.16
CA GLY A 265 -13.73 22.01 -6.71
C GLY A 265 -15.01 22.74 -6.27
N PRO A 266 -15.20 23.98 -6.72
CA PRO A 266 -16.38 24.78 -6.38
C PRO A 266 -17.59 24.18 -7.09
N THR A 267 -18.42 23.44 -6.36
CA THR A 267 -19.63 22.83 -6.90
C THR A 267 -20.87 23.40 -6.23
N SER A 268 -21.97 23.50 -6.97
CA SER A 268 -23.29 23.82 -6.42
C SER A 268 -23.79 22.78 -5.41
N ASP A 269 -23.17 21.60 -5.38
CA ASP A 269 -23.65 20.39 -4.73
C ASP A 269 -22.97 20.12 -3.38
N GLY A 270 -22.28 21.11 -2.84
CA GLY A 270 -22.13 21.29 -1.39
C GLY A 270 -20.78 20.89 -0.78
N VAL A 271 -20.19 19.74 -1.14
CA VAL A 271 -18.95 19.21 -0.48
C VAL A 271 -18.07 18.32 -1.38
N PRO A 272 -16.76 18.17 -1.11
CA PRO A 272 -15.89 17.16 -1.71
C PRO A 272 -16.42 15.74 -1.56
N VAL A 273 -16.16 14.89 -2.55
CA VAL A 273 -16.48 13.45 -2.51
C VAL A 273 -15.27 12.65 -2.98
N ALA A 274 -14.89 11.61 -2.23
CA ALA A 274 -13.80 10.70 -2.59
C ALA A 274 -14.13 9.23 -2.29
N ALA A 275 -13.32 8.31 -2.79
CA ALA A 275 -13.40 6.89 -2.46
C ALA A 275 -12.01 6.37 -2.08
N LEU A 276 -11.90 5.76 -0.91
CA LEU A 276 -10.70 5.09 -0.45
C LEU A 276 -10.84 3.60 -0.76
N LEU A 277 -9.93 3.08 -1.58
CA LEU A 277 -9.91 1.69 -2.01
C LEU A 277 -8.69 1.00 -1.38
N CYS A 278 -8.92 -0.12 -0.69
CA CYS A 278 -7.87 -1.00 -0.17
C CYS A 278 -8.24 -2.46 -0.44
N ASN A 279 -7.39 -3.42 -0.03
CA ASN A 279 -7.65 -4.85 -0.19
C ASN A 279 -7.36 -5.61 1.11
N PHE A 280 -7.96 -5.17 2.21
CA PHE A 280 -7.77 -5.76 3.53
C PHE A 280 -8.71 -6.95 3.79
N PRO A 281 -8.32 -7.87 4.69
CA PRO A 281 -9.21 -8.92 5.18
C PRO A 281 -10.53 -8.36 5.71
N SER A 282 -11.62 -9.11 5.56
CA SER A 282 -12.95 -8.70 5.98
C SER A 282 -13.40 -9.41 7.25
N GLY A 283 -14.13 -8.70 8.11
CA GLY A 283 -14.69 -9.24 9.34
C GLY A 283 -13.97 -8.80 10.63
N GLY A 284 -14.15 -9.61 11.69
CA GLY A 284 -13.58 -9.39 13.02
C GLY A 284 -12.37 -10.29 13.28
N HIS A 285 -12.12 -10.66 14.54
CA HIS A 285 -10.95 -11.46 14.92
C HIS A 285 -10.83 -12.85 14.25
N GLU A 286 -11.91 -13.40 13.72
CA GLU A 286 -11.88 -14.72 13.07
C GLU A 286 -11.36 -14.68 11.62
N THR A 287 -11.63 -13.60 10.88
CA THR A 287 -11.41 -13.54 9.42
C THR A 287 -10.79 -12.23 8.93
N GLY A 288 -10.76 -11.21 9.79
CA GLY A 288 -10.43 -9.82 9.45
C GLY A 288 -9.16 -9.32 10.10
N LEU A 289 -8.23 -10.18 10.49
CA LEU A 289 -6.96 -9.78 11.11
C LEU A 289 -6.04 -9.11 10.10
N MET A 290 -5.56 -7.92 10.42
CA MET A 290 -4.67 -7.12 9.59
C MET A 290 -3.24 -7.21 10.08
N GLU A 291 -2.29 -7.23 9.14
CA GLU A 291 -0.89 -6.95 9.47
C GLU A 291 -0.74 -5.49 9.90
N HIS A 292 0.27 -5.17 10.71
CA HIS A 292 0.51 -3.79 11.14
C HIS A 292 0.78 -2.85 9.95
N ASP A 293 1.53 -3.30 8.94
CA ASP A 293 1.73 -2.55 7.68
C ASP A 293 0.41 -2.23 6.95
N GLN A 294 -0.62 -3.08 7.09
CA GLN A 294 -1.95 -2.79 6.53
C GLN A 294 -2.70 -1.74 7.34
N VAL A 295 -2.49 -1.69 8.66
CA VAL A 295 -3.01 -0.61 9.53
C VAL A 295 -2.36 0.72 9.17
N GLU A 296 -1.04 0.73 8.97
CA GLU A 296 -0.28 1.89 8.48
C GLU A 296 -0.77 2.33 7.10
N THR A 297 -0.92 1.40 6.16
CA THR A 297 -1.49 1.67 4.82
C THR A 297 -2.89 2.27 4.91
N PHE A 298 -3.75 1.76 5.79
CA PHE A 298 -5.09 2.33 5.94
C PHE A 298 -5.03 3.78 6.42
N LEU A 299 -4.20 4.08 7.42
CA LEU A 299 -4.04 5.45 7.91
C LEU A 299 -3.40 6.37 6.86
N HIS A 300 -2.43 5.87 6.10
CA HIS A 300 -1.82 6.58 4.96
C HIS A 300 -2.89 7.03 3.96
N GLU A 301 -3.69 6.09 3.46
CA GLU A 301 -4.75 6.41 2.48
C GLU A 301 -5.85 7.29 3.07
N PHE A 302 -6.13 7.13 4.35
CA PHE A 302 -7.06 8.01 5.04
C PHE A 302 -6.50 9.44 5.16
N GLY A 303 -5.17 9.59 5.23
CA GLY A 303 -4.49 10.87 5.12
C GLY A 303 -4.77 11.58 3.81
N HIS A 304 -4.67 10.88 2.67
CA HIS A 304 -5.07 11.41 1.36
C HIS A 304 -6.56 11.79 1.32
N LEU A 305 -7.42 10.95 1.90
CA LEU A 305 -8.84 11.24 2.01
C LEU A 305 -9.10 12.55 2.77
N ILE A 306 -8.48 12.72 3.95
CA ILE A 306 -8.59 13.91 4.79
C ILE A 306 -8.07 15.14 4.07
N HIS A 307 -6.93 15.02 3.40
CA HIS A 307 -6.37 16.09 2.60
C HIS A 307 -7.39 16.55 1.55
N GLY A 308 -8.03 15.62 0.84
CA GLY A 308 -9.06 15.91 -0.14
C GLY A 308 -10.33 16.52 0.44
N MET A 309 -10.75 16.12 1.65
CA MET A 309 -11.93 16.71 2.31
C MET A 309 -11.71 18.18 2.68
N PHE A 310 -10.51 18.53 3.16
CA PHE A 310 -10.21 19.91 3.58
C PHE A 310 -9.74 20.81 2.44
N SER A 311 -9.05 20.27 1.44
CA SER A 311 -8.54 21.05 0.29
C SER A 311 -9.44 21.00 -0.94
N GLY A 312 -10.52 20.19 -0.92
CA GLY A 312 -11.36 19.92 -2.08
C GLY A 312 -12.36 21.02 -2.46
N GLN A 313 -12.40 22.17 -1.77
CA GLN A 313 -13.29 23.30 -2.09
C GLN A 313 -12.58 24.65 -2.32
N PRO A 314 -11.52 24.72 -3.13
CA PRO A 314 -10.94 26.00 -3.49
C PRO A 314 -11.90 26.77 -4.43
N ASP A 315 -11.72 28.09 -4.50
CA ASP A 315 -12.42 28.94 -5.49
C ASP A 315 -12.11 28.55 -6.94
N TYR A 316 -11.00 27.84 -7.16
CA TYR A 316 -10.57 27.33 -8.46
C TYR A 316 -10.25 25.84 -8.36
N ALA A 317 -10.95 25.01 -9.14
CA ALA A 317 -10.72 23.55 -9.15
C ALA A 317 -9.25 23.17 -9.40
N ALA A 318 -8.51 24.01 -10.14
CA ALA A 318 -7.07 23.86 -10.38
C ALA A 318 -6.19 23.99 -9.12
N LEU A 319 -6.75 24.37 -7.97
CA LEU A 319 -6.07 24.44 -6.68
C LEU A 319 -6.54 23.33 -5.72
N ALA A 320 -7.41 22.42 -6.20
CA ALA A 320 -7.82 21.27 -5.39
C ALA A 320 -6.69 20.25 -5.35
N MET A 321 -6.79 19.29 -4.43
CA MET A 321 -5.77 18.26 -4.16
C MET A 321 -5.10 17.67 -5.42
N ASP A 322 -5.87 17.43 -6.48
CA ASP A 322 -5.42 16.83 -7.74
C ASP A 322 -4.35 17.65 -8.51
N ASN A 323 -4.07 18.89 -8.09
CA ASN A 323 -3.10 19.78 -8.74
C ASN A 323 -1.97 20.23 -7.81
N LEU A 324 -1.76 19.56 -6.67
CA LEU A 324 -0.59 19.77 -5.84
C LEU A 324 0.67 19.21 -6.53
N GLU A 325 1.83 19.70 -6.12
CA GLU A 325 3.10 19.15 -6.55
C GLU A 325 3.14 17.65 -6.22
N TRP A 326 3.30 16.82 -7.25
CA TRP A 326 3.18 15.36 -7.11
C TRP A 326 4.25 14.75 -6.18
N ASP A 327 5.37 15.43 -5.98
CA ASP A 327 6.43 15.04 -5.03
C ASP A 327 6.21 15.59 -3.61
N PHE A 328 5.08 16.25 -3.36
CA PHE A 328 4.63 16.68 -2.02
C PHE A 328 3.36 15.96 -1.56
N ILE A 329 2.57 15.38 -2.46
CA ILE A 329 1.26 14.79 -2.14
C ILE A 329 1.33 13.72 -1.04
N GLU A 330 2.43 12.99 -0.95
CA GLU A 330 2.66 11.94 0.06
C GLU A 330 3.10 12.47 1.43
N ALA A 331 3.55 13.72 1.54
CA ALA A 331 4.08 14.23 2.80
C ALA A 331 3.02 14.23 3.93
N PRO A 332 1.75 14.65 3.71
CA PRO A 332 0.72 14.58 4.73
C PRO A 332 0.33 13.14 5.13
N SER A 333 0.25 12.22 4.18
CA SER A 333 -0.10 10.81 4.46
C SER A 333 1.01 10.10 5.23
N GLN A 334 2.26 10.23 4.79
CA GLN A 334 3.44 9.67 5.47
C GLN A 334 3.67 10.28 6.86
N MET A 335 3.33 11.55 7.06
CA MET A 335 3.35 12.14 8.40
C MET A 335 2.40 11.38 9.34
N LEU A 336 1.17 11.07 8.89
CA LEU A 336 0.14 10.42 9.69
C LEU A 336 0.47 8.96 10.03
N GLU A 337 1.25 8.26 9.20
CA GLU A 337 1.70 6.88 9.47
C GLU A 337 2.34 6.73 10.87
N ASN A 338 3.02 7.78 11.37
CA ASN A 338 3.66 7.74 12.69
C ASN A 338 2.71 7.49 13.86
N TRP A 339 1.41 7.77 13.72
CA TRP A 339 0.45 7.57 14.81
C TRP A 339 0.17 6.10 15.11
N VAL A 340 0.29 5.20 14.13
CA VAL A 340 0.10 3.76 14.37
C VAL A 340 1.36 3.10 14.95
N TRP A 341 2.39 3.88 15.25
CA TRP A 341 3.58 3.45 16.00
C TRP A 341 3.57 3.95 17.46
N ASP A 342 2.58 4.75 17.85
CA ASP A 342 2.43 5.24 19.22
C ASP A 342 1.52 4.32 20.04
N TYR A 343 1.98 3.90 21.22
CA TYR A 343 1.20 3.01 22.08
C TYR A 343 -0.13 3.62 22.52
N ASP A 344 -0.15 4.90 22.92
CA ASP A 344 -1.36 5.50 23.47
C ASP A 344 -2.45 5.62 22.39
N THR A 345 -2.04 5.76 21.12
CA THR A 345 -2.90 5.67 19.96
C THR A 345 -3.39 4.24 19.71
N LEU A 346 -2.47 3.26 19.61
CA LEU A 346 -2.83 1.86 19.38
C LEU A 346 -3.72 1.29 20.48
N ALA A 347 -3.47 1.63 21.74
CA ALA A 347 -4.19 1.12 22.90
C ALA A 347 -5.69 1.43 22.89
N LYS A 348 -6.12 2.43 22.12
CA LYS A 348 -7.54 2.78 21.95
C LYS A 348 -8.32 1.72 21.17
N PHE A 349 -7.70 1.07 20.18
CA PHE A 349 -8.39 0.19 19.24
C PHE A 349 -7.75 -1.18 19.02
N ALA A 350 -6.45 -1.34 19.27
CA ALA A 350 -5.75 -2.60 19.09
C ALA A 350 -6.09 -3.55 20.25
N LYS A 351 -6.94 -4.55 19.99
CA LYS A 351 -7.47 -5.48 20.98
C LYS A 351 -7.42 -6.91 20.45
N ASP A 352 -7.19 -7.89 21.32
CA ASP A 352 -7.32 -9.29 20.95
C ASP A 352 -8.79 -9.75 20.94
N ALA A 353 -9.03 -11.01 20.56
CA ALA A 353 -10.36 -11.61 20.50
C ALA A 353 -11.10 -11.66 21.86
N ASP A 354 -10.36 -11.60 22.98
CA ASP A 354 -10.92 -11.56 24.33
C ASP A 354 -11.18 -10.11 24.79
N GLY A 355 -10.84 -9.11 23.96
CA GLY A 355 -11.00 -7.68 24.22
C GLY A 355 -9.87 -7.05 25.03
N ASN A 356 -8.75 -7.76 25.24
CA ASN A 356 -7.58 -7.22 25.93
C ASN A 356 -6.82 -6.28 24.99
N THR A 357 -6.46 -5.10 25.49
CA THR A 357 -5.63 -4.13 24.76
C THR A 357 -4.24 -4.69 24.48
N ILE A 358 -3.67 -4.32 23.32
CA ILE A 358 -2.28 -4.64 22.97
C ILE A 358 -1.32 -4.31 24.12
N PRO A 359 -0.42 -5.23 24.52
CA PRO A 359 0.54 -4.97 25.58
C PRO A 359 1.54 -3.89 25.19
N ARG A 360 1.87 -2.98 26.12
CA ARG A 360 2.89 -1.95 25.88
C ARG A 360 4.24 -2.52 25.48
N ASP A 361 4.67 -3.59 26.15
CA ASP A 361 5.92 -4.29 25.82
C ASP A 361 5.92 -4.86 24.39
N LEU A 362 4.77 -5.28 23.85
CA LEU A 362 4.68 -5.72 22.46
C LEU A 362 4.86 -4.53 21.50
N VAL A 363 4.23 -3.39 21.78
CA VAL A 363 4.40 -2.16 20.98
C VAL A 363 5.84 -1.62 21.07
N ASP A 364 6.46 -1.65 22.25
CA ASP A 364 7.86 -1.23 22.42
C ASP A 364 8.81 -2.10 21.58
N ARG A 365 8.54 -3.42 21.47
CA ARG A 365 9.27 -4.33 20.56
C ARG A 365 9.00 -4.02 19.08
N MET A 366 7.76 -3.70 18.71
CA MET A 366 7.43 -3.25 17.34
C MET A 366 8.23 -2.00 16.97
N VAL A 367 8.24 -0.98 17.84
CA VAL A 367 8.99 0.26 17.62
C VAL A 367 10.49 -0.01 17.56
N ALA A 368 11.03 -0.89 18.40
CA ALA A 368 12.45 -1.26 18.35
C ALA A 368 12.83 -1.95 17.03
N ALA A 369 11.91 -2.70 16.43
CA ALA A 369 12.10 -3.38 15.15
C ALA A 369 11.78 -2.52 13.92
N ARG A 370 11.13 -1.35 14.11
CA ARG A 370 10.63 -0.47 13.03
C ARG A 370 11.71 -0.11 12.02
N ASP A 371 12.89 0.24 12.50
CA ASP A 371 13.98 0.75 11.65
C ASP A 371 14.72 -0.37 10.89
N PHE A 372 14.50 -1.63 11.25
CA PHE A 372 15.17 -2.75 10.59
C PHE A 372 14.60 -3.00 9.20
N GLY A 373 15.48 -2.92 8.20
CA GLY A 373 15.17 -3.12 6.79
C GLY A 373 14.92 -1.83 6.03
N ILE A 374 14.88 -0.67 6.72
CA ILE A 374 14.74 0.64 6.09
C ILE A 374 15.99 0.96 5.27
N GLY A 375 17.19 0.64 5.78
CA GLY A 375 18.44 0.90 5.08
C GLY A 375 18.52 0.15 3.76
N LEU A 376 18.17 -1.14 3.75
CA LEU A 376 18.17 -2.00 2.56
C LEU A 376 17.01 -1.68 1.61
N GLY A 377 15.88 -1.21 2.12
CA GLY A 377 14.72 -0.80 1.33
C GLY A 377 14.88 0.58 0.65
N THR A 378 15.86 1.37 1.07
CA THR A 378 16.24 2.67 0.50
C THR A 378 17.17 2.49 -0.69
#